data_AF-A0A8T7F3N8-F1
#
_entry.id   AF-A0A8T7F3N8-F1
#
_cell.length_a   1.000
_cell.length_b   1.000
_cell.length_c   1.000
_cell.angle_alpha   90.00
_cell.angle_beta   90.00
_cell.angle_gamma   90.00
#
_symmetry.space_group_name_H-M   'P 1'
#
loop_
_entity.id
_entity.type
_entity.pdbx_description
1 polymer ?
#
loop_
_entity_poly.entity_id
_entity_poly.type
_entity_poly.pdbx_seq_one_letter_code
_entity_poly.pdbx_strand_id
1 'polypeptide(L)'
;MGEKMLIIGNFDYRYPGIKTAEDVEKLGQRNLVAHVFNYPSSVEQWFPYPAVERRSLLDLWYKEKFEQIQAEVALRNIKLSKRGKYNSFDCELDANELPKLLAIDGITMVTISKIEGLKPIKQRERKRLEWYIVQARFIWEVEGQTQGMQMVEDQMLLVRAYDFDDAEQRLQQKFTEYGEPYLNTDGEMVRIRLDCILEVFRTNIMDKVDPKGEEIFYTIKHRRMRPEYEWHPLRDQKPKEKAE
;
A
#
# COMPACT_ATOMS: atom_id res chain seq x y z
N MET A 1 -10.17 -12.15 -0.70
CA MET A 1 -10.49 -11.02 -1.61
C MET A 1 -10.19 -9.75 -0.84
N GLY A 2 -9.21 -8.96 -1.28
CA GLY A 2 -8.94 -7.66 -0.66
C GLY A 2 -10.14 -6.73 -0.86
N GLU A 3 -10.47 -5.93 0.17
CA GLU A 3 -11.54 -4.95 0.09
C GLU A 3 -11.17 -3.87 -0.95
N LYS A 4 -12.01 -3.67 -1.96
CA LYS A 4 -11.78 -2.63 -2.98
C LYS A 4 -12.03 -1.26 -2.37
N MET A 5 -11.10 -0.33 -2.58
CA MET A 5 -11.18 0.99 -1.97
C MET A 5 -11.84 1.99 -2.92
N LEU A 6 -12.98 2.57 -2.53
CA LEU A 6 -13.59 3.71 -3.21
C LEU A 6 -13.34 4.98 -2.40
N ILE A 7 -12.67 5.97 -3.02
CA ILE A 7 -12.42 7.29 -2.41
C ILE A 7 -13.26 8.33 -3.14
N ILE A 8 -14.12 9.04 -2.42
CA ILE A 8 -15.02 10.05 -2.97
C ILE A 8 -14.56 11.46 -2.57
N GLY A 9 -14.04 12.21 -3.54
CA GLY A 9 -13.38 13.49 -3.32
C GLY A 9 -11.86 13.33 -3.22
N ASN A 10 -11.22 14.27 -2.52
CA ASN A 10 -9.80 14.22 -2.21
C ASN A 10 -9.59 14.45 -0.71
N PHE A 11 -8.33 14.49 -0.25
CA PHE A 11 -8.02 14.64 1.17
C PHE A 11 -8.62 15.92 1.81
N ASP A 12 -8.80 16.98 1.04
CA ASP A 12 -9.29 18.28 1.55
C ASP A 12 -10.80 18.49 1.36
N TYR A 13 -11.40 17.74 0.43
CA TYR A 13 -12.73 17.99 -0.08
C TYR A 13 -13.59 16.73 -0.12
N ARG A 14 -14.84 16.83 0.31
CA ARG A 14 -15.83 15.75 0.21
C ARG A 14 -17.11 16.23 -0.47
N TYR A 15 -17.86 15.30 -1.05
CA TYR A 15 -19.21 15.57 -1.53
C TYR A 15 -20.22 15.33 -0.40
N PRO A 16 -21.00 16.33 0.03
CA PRO A 16 -22.01 16.14 1.06
C PRO A 16 -23.01 15.04 0.65
N GLY A 17 -23.26 14.08 1.54
CA GLY A 17 -24.27 13.04 1.32
C GLY A 17 -23.84 11.90 0.38
N ILE A 18 -22.60 11.89 -0.13
CA ILE A 18 -22.08 10.80 -0.96
C ILE A 18 -20.91 10.15 -0.24
N LYS A 19 -21.10 8.90 0.19
CA LYS A 19 -20.12 8.16 0.99
C LYS A 19 -19.80 6.78 0.41
N THR A 20 -20.73 6.17 -0.32
CA THR A 20 -20.62 4.79 -0.81
C THR A 20 -20.72 4.73 -2.34
N ALA A 21 -20.44 3.56 -2.91
CA ALA A 21 -20.67 3.30 -4.33
C ALA A 21 -22.15 3.44 -4.71
N GLU A 22 -23.05 2.95 -3.85
CA GLU A 22 -24.51 3.08 -4.04
C GLU A 22 -24.97 4.54 -4.08
N ASP A 23 -24.38 5.42 -3.25
CA ASP A 23 -24.69 6.85 -3.28
C ASP A 23 -24.30 7.48 -4.62
N VAL A 24 -23.20 7.02 -5.22
CA VAL A 24 -22.75 7.47 -6.54
C VAL A 24 -23.64 6.90 -7.64
N GLU A 25 -24.01 5.62 -7.56
CA GLU A 25 -24.89 4.98 -8.55
C GLU A 25 -26.25 5.70 -8.67
N LYS A 26 -26.81 6.16 -7.54
CA LYS A 26 -28.06 6.95 -7.49
C LYS A 26 -27.99 8.28 -8.27
N LEU A 27 -26.80 8.71 -8.67
CA LEU A 27 -26.61 9.90 -9.50
C LEU A 27 -26.91 9.65 -10.98
N GLY A 28 -27.10 8.40 -11.40
CA GLY A 28 -27.51 8.02 -12.75
C GLY A 28 -26.44 8.35 -13.81
N GLN A 29 -26.82 9.14 -14.82
CA GLN A 29 -25.94 9.48 -15.95
C GLN A 29 -25.03 10.69 -15.71
N ARG A 30 -24.88 11.15 -14.45
CA ARG A 30 -23.95 12.24 -14.17
C ARG A 30 -22.53 11.81 -14.50
N ASN A 31 -21.80 12.67 -15.21
CA ASN A 31 -20.41 12.39 -15.56
C ASN A 31 -19.52 12.46 -14.30
N LEU A 32 -18.66 11.45 -14.14
CA LEU A 32 -17.63 11.36 -13.12
C LEU A 32 -16.25 11.54 -13.75
N VAL A 33 -15.35 12.19 -13.04
CA VAL A 33 -13.90 12.13 -13.36
C VAL A 33 -13.24 11.25 -12.31
N ALA A 34 -12.69 10.12 -12.75
CA ALA A 34 -12.13 9.10 -11.89
C ALA A 34 -10.67 8.79 -12.22
N HIS A 35 -9.91 8.44 -11.17
CA HIS A 35 -8.60 7.82 -11.28
C HIS A 35 -8.70 6.37 -10.81
N VAL A 36 -8.25 5.43 -11.64
CA VAL A 36 -8.44 3.99 -11.46
C VAL A 36 -7.08 3.32 -11.28
N PHE A 37 -6.97 2.45 -10.28
CA PHE A 37 -5.79 1.62 -10.02
C PHE A 37 -6.09 0.16 -10.35
N ASN A 38 -5.29 -0.41 -11.24
CA ASN A 38 -5.39 -1.78 -11.74
C ASN A 38 -4.17 -2.57 -11.25
N TYR A 39 -4.35 -3.40 -10.22
CA TYR A 39 -3.32 -4.24 -9.60
C TYR A 39 -3.82 -5.66 -9.36
N PRO A 40 -2.98 -6.69 -9.57
CA PRO A 40 -3.38 -8.06 -9.28
C PRO A 40 -3.72 -8.20 -7.79
N SER A 41 -4.81 -8.91 -7.50
CA SER A 41 -5.30 -9.12 -6.13
C SER A 41 -4.39 -10.03 -5.29
N SER A 42 -3.47 -10.75 -5.94
CA SER A 42 -2.49 -11.65 -5.33
C SER A 42 -1.18 -11.56 -6.12
N VAL A 43 -0.07 -11.45 -5.38
CA VAL A 43 1.28 -11.43 -5.96
C VAL A 43 2.03 -12.74 -5.77
N GLU A 44 1.54 -13.61 -4.89
CA GLU A 44 2.16 -14.87 -4.47
C GLU A 44 2.30 -15.86 -5.62
N GLN A 45 1.35 -15.85 -6.55
CA GLN A 45 1.41 -16.65 -7.79
C GLN A 45 2.67 -16.35 -8.62
N TRP A 46 3.28 -15.17 -8.42
CA TRP A 46 4.48 -14.76 -9.14
C TRP A 46 5.79 -15.02 -8.37
N PHE A 47 5.72 -15.45 -7.11
CA PHE A 47 6.90 -15.72 -6.27
C PHE A 47 7.81 -16.85 -6.78
N PRO A 48 7.29 -17.92 -7.43
CA PRO A 48 8.15 -18.97 -7.99
C PRO A 48 9.04 -18.50 -9.16
N TYR A 49 8.71 -17.39 -9.82
CA TYR A 49 9.43 -16.91 -11.01
C TYR A 49 10.62 -16.00 -10.64
N PRO A 50 11.74 -16.06 -11.39
CA PRO A 50 12.81 -15.07 -11.31
C PRO A 50 12.34 -13.64 -11.62
N ALA A 51 13.04 -12.63 -11.10
CA ALA A 51 12.60 -11.23 -11.14
C ALA A 51 12.41 -10.64 -12.56
N VAL A 52 13.27 -11.00 -13.52
CA VAL A 52 13.17 -10.49 -14.91
C VAL A 52 11.93 -11.04 -15.60
N GLU A 53 11.70 -12.34 -15.46
CA GLU A 53 10.52 -13.02 -16.02
C GLU A 53 9.22 -12.47 -15.40
N ARG A 54 9.21 -12.31 -14.07
CA ARG A 54 8.09 -11.73 -13.31
C ARG A 54 7.62 -10.37 -13.85
N ARG A 55 8.56 -9.49 -14.21
CA ARG A 55 8.22 -8.14 -14.71
C ARG A 55 7.49 -8.21 -16.05
N SER A 56 7.98 -9.02 -16.98
CA SER A 56 7.37 -9.20 -18.29
C SER A 56 5.95 -9.78 -18.19
N LEU A 57 5.75 -10.74 -17.28
CA LEU A 57 4.43 -11.32 -17.01
C LEU A 57 3.44 -10.29 -16.46
N LEU A 58 3.88 -9.43 -15.51
CA LEU A 58 3.03 -8.37 -14.95
C LEU A 58 2.65 -7.32 -16.00
N ASP A 59 3.58 -6.88 -16.85
CA ASP A 59 3.29 -5.89 -17.89
C ASP A 59 2.25 -6.42 -18.90
N LEU A 60 2.34 -7.70 -19.26
CA LEU A 60 1.33 -8.36 -20.09
C LEU A 60 -0.04 -8.39 -19.38
N TRP A 61 -0.06 -8.83 -18.13
CA TRP A 61 -1.28 -8.88 -17.31
C TRP A 61 -1.96 -7.51 -17.20
N TYR A 62 -1.20 -6.43 -16.95
CA TYR A 62 -1.77 -5.08 -16.85
C TYR A 62 -2.43 -4.64 -18.16
N LYS A 63 -1.79 -4.94 -19.30
CA LYS A 63 -2.31 -4.59 -20.62
C LYS A 63 -3.62 -5.34 -20.91
N GLU A 64 -3.63 -6.66 -20.73
CA GLU A 64 -4.82 -7.49 -20.92
C GLU A 64 -5.98 -7.02 -20.03
N LYS A 65 -5.69 -6.70 -18.77
CA LYS A 65 -6.71 -6.17 -17.85
C LYS A 65 -7.24 -4.82 -18.24
N PHE A 66 -6.39 -3.92 -18.73
CA PHE A 66 -6.84 -2.63 -19.23
C PHE A 66 -7.76 -2.79 -20.45
N GLU A 67 -7.42 -3.67 -21.39
CA GLU A 67 -8.27 -4.00 -22.55
C GLU A 67 -9.62 -4.58 -22.12
N GLN A 68 -9.63 -5.47 -21.12
CA GLN A 68 -10.87 -5.99 -20.51
C GLN A 68 -11.73 -4.84 -19.94
N ILE A 69 -11.14 -3.92 -19.18
CA ILE A 69 -11.86 -2.80 -18.58
C ILE A 69 -12.51 -1.91 -19.64
N GLN A 70 -11.80 -1.61 -20.73
CA GLN A 70 -12.34 -0.81 -21.84
C GLN A 70 -13.49 -1.50 -22.59
N ALA A 71 -13.49 -2.85 -22.61
CA ALA A 71 -14.56 -3.62 -23.24
C ALA A 71 -15.82 -3.69 -22.36
N GLU A 72 -15.67 -3.71 -21.04
CA GLU A 72 -16.78 -3.88 -20.09
C GLU A 72 -17.41 -2.57 -19.61
N VAL A 73 -16.64 -1.46 -19.62
CA VAL A 73 -17.05 -0.17 -19.06
C VAL A 73 -16.94 0.92 -20.11
N ALA A 74 -18.00 1.72 -20.26
CA ALA A 74 -18.04 2.84 -21.20
C ALA A 74 -17.17 4.03 -20.72
N LEU A 75 -15.85 3.86 -20.81
CA LEU A 75 -14.87 4.88 -20.43
C LEU A 75 -14.65 5.91 -21.54
N ARG A 76 -14.47 7.17 -21.15
CA ARG A 76 -14.18 8.31 -22.02
C ARG A 76 -12.93 9.04 -21.55
N ASN A 77 -12.31 9.82 -22.44
CA ASN A 77 -11.17 10.70 -22.14
C ASN A 77 -10.02 10.03 -21.35
N ILE A 78 -9.69 8.78 -21.69
CA ILE A 78 -8.73 7.97 -20.95
C ILE A 78 -7.31 8.52 -21.09
N LYS A 79 -6.59 8.66 -19.96
CA LYS A 79 -5.19 9.08 -19.91
C LYS A 79 -4.40 8.20 -18.95
N LEU A 80 -3.32 7.58 -19.45
CA LEU A 80 -2.45 6.73 -18.64
C LEU A 80 -1.54 7.58 -17.74
N SER A 81 -1.36 7.19 -16.48
CA SER A 81 -0.75 8.03 -15.43
C SER A 81 0.75 8.30 -15.59
N LYS A 82 1.53 7.36 -16.15
CA LYS A 82 2.98 7.48 -16.39
C LYS A 82 3.44 6.66 -17.61
N ARG A 83 4.09 7.29 -18.59
CA ARG A 83 4.82 6.64 -19.72
C ARG A 83 4.11 5.43 -20.34
N GLY A 84 2.78 5.47 -20.47
CA GLY A 84 2.00 4.39 -21.09
C GLY A 84 1.85 3.11 -20.25
N LYS A 85 2.05 3.16 -18.92
CA LYS A 85 1.77 2.01 -18.06
C LYS A 85 0.27 1.81 -17.84
N TYR A 86 -0.15 0.55 -17.84
CA TYR A 86 -1.56 0.13 -17.73
C TYR A 86 -2.02 -0.17 -16.29
N ASN A 87 -1.17 0.09 -15.29
CA ASN A 87 -1.48 -0.15 -13.87
C ASN A 87 -2.32 0.97 -13.22
N SER A 88 -2.47 2.13 -13.89
CA SER A 88 -3.38 3.19 -13.46
C SER A 88 -3.69 4.19 -14.57
N PHE A 89 -4.88 4.77 -14.55
CA PHE A 89 -5.34 5.73 -15.56
C PHE A 89 -6.42 6.68 -15.04
N ASP A 90 -6.47 7.88 -15.61
CA ASP A 90 -7.59 8.82 -15.48
C ASP A 90 -8.62 8.53 -16.56
N CYS A 91 -9.91 8.70 -16.24
CA CYS A 91 -11.00 8.56 -17.20
C CYS A 91 -12.23 9.38 -16.79
N GLU A 92 -13.15 9.48 -17.72
CA GLU A 92 -14.52 9.91 -17.50
C GLU A 92 -15.48 8.73 -17.70
N LEU A 93 -16.52 8.65 -16.86
CA LEU A 93 -17.54 7.62 -16.93
C LEU A 93 -18.86 8.12 -16.33
N ASP A 94 -19.96 7.50 -16.70
CA ASP A 94 -21.25 7.78 -16.07
C ASP A 94 -21.33 7.13 -14.69
N ALA A 95 -22.04 7.74 -13.75
CA ALA A 95 -22.07 7.28 -12.36
C ALA A 95 -22.66 5.86 -12.20
N ASN A 96 -23.60 5.47 -13.07
CA ASN A 96 -24.17 4.13 -13.15
C ASN A 96 -23.19 3.06 -13.69
N GLU A 97 -22.07 3.44 -14.30
CA GLU A 97 -21.04 2.50 -14.76
C GLU A 97 -20.03 2.16 -13.65
N LEU A 98 -20.00 2.93 -12.55
CA LEU A 98 -19.07 2.72 -11.44
C LEU A 98 -19.20 1.33 -10.77
N PRO A 99 -20.40 0.78 -10.51
CA PRO A 99 -20.52 -0.57 -9.94
C PRO A 99 -19.91 -1.65 -10.83
N LYS A 100 -20.07 -1.55 -12.16
CA LYS A 100 -19.44 -2.49 -13.10
C LYS A 100 -17.91 -2.39 -13.03
N LEU A 101 -17.38 -1.16 -13.05
CA LEU A 101 -15.94 -0.93 -12.91
C LEU A 101 -15.40 -1.53 -11.60
N LEU A 102 -16.10 -1.32 -10.47
CA LEU A 102 -15.74 -1.89 -9.18
C LEU A 102 -15.93 -3.40 -9.11
N ALA A 103 -16.69 -4.04 -10.00
CA ALA A 103 -16.84 -5.48 -10.05
C ALA A 103 -15.63 -6.18 -10.72
N ILE A 104 -14.93 -5.50 -11.63
CA ILE A 104 -13.82 -6.09 -12.39
C ILE A 104 -12.66 -6.50 -11.47
N ASP A 105 -12.24 -7.76 -11.59
CA ASP A 105 -11.07 -8.26 -10.87
C ASP A 105 -9.77 -7.63 -11.38
N GLY A 106 -8.93 -7.20 -10.44
CA GLY A 106 -7.76 -6.36 -10.70
C GLY A 106 -7.98 -4.88 -10.39
N ILE A 107 -9.22 -4.40 -10.25
CA ILE A 107 -9.46 -3.04 -9.74
C ILE A 107 -9.34 -3.05 -8.22
N THR A 108 -8.29 -2.42 -7.70
CA THR A 108 -8.03 -2.34 -6.26
C THR A 108 -8.53 -1.04 -5.65
N MET A 109 -8.50 0.06 -6.42
CA MET A 109 -8.90 1.37 -5.94
C MET A 109 -9.45 2.25 -7.06
N VAL A 110 -10.51 3.01 -6.74
CA VAL A 110 -11.07 4.07 -7.59
C VAL A 110 -11.19 5.34 -6.78
N THR A 111 -10.70 6.46 -7.31
CA THR A 111 -10.83 7.79 -6.71
C THR A 111 -11.67 8.70 -7.59
N ILE A 112 -12.76 9.27 -7.06
CA ILE A 112 -13.62 10.21 -7.77
C ILE A 112 -13.20 11.64 -7.43
N SER A 113 -12.62 12.33 -8.40
CA SER A 113 -12.15 13.72 -8.21
C SER A 113 -13.24 14.76 -8.49
N LYS A 114 -14.12 14.50 -9.46
CA LYS A 114 -15.19 15.41 -9.88
C LYS A 114 -16.50 14.66 -10.11
N ILE A 115 -17.61 15.26 -9.68
CA ILE A 115 -18.97 14.83 -9.99
C ILE A 115 -19.70 16.00 -10.64
N GLU A 116 -20.26 15.78 -11.83
CA GLU A 116 -21.00 16.82 -12.54
C GLU A 116 -22.16 17.39 -11.72
N GLY A 117 -22.26 18.73 -11.70
CA GLY A 117 -23.33 19.45 -11.00
C GLY A 117 -23.26 19.41 -9.47
N LEU A 118 -22.19 18.89 -8.86
CA LEU A 118 -21.98 18.93 -7.42
C LEU A 118 -20.74 19.74 -7.06
N LYS A 119 -20.87 20.56 -6.02
CA LYS A 119 -19.75 21.33 -5.47
C LYS A 119 -19.21 20.62 -4.23
N PRO A 120 -17.93 20.23 -4.21
CA PRO A 120 -17.36 19.65 -3.01
C PRO A 120 -17.26 20.68 -1.87
N ILE A 121 -17.33 20.22 -0.62
CA ILE A 121 -17.13 21.03 0.59
C ILE A 121 -15.80 20.71 1.25
N LYS A 122 -15.16 21.73 1.83
CA LYS A 122 -13.94 21.57 2.63
C LYS A 122 -14.26 20.78 3.91
N GLN A 123 -13.43 19.81 4.26
CA GLN A 123 -13.60 19.08 5.52
C GLN A 123 -13.21 19.97 6.73
N ARG A 124 -13.88 19.82 7.89
CA ARG A 124 -13.51 20.52 9.15
C ARG A 124 -12.10 20.08 9.59
N GLU A 125 -11.29 21.01 10.10
CA GLU A 125 -9.97 20.69 10.64
C GLU A 125 -10.11 19.69 11.80
N ARG A 126 -9.60 18.46 11.61
CA ARG A 126 -9.42 17.47 12.69
C ARG A 126 -8.35 18.00 13.66
N LYS A 127 -8.24 17.41 14.87
CA LYS A 127 -7.08 17.65 15.77
C LYS A 127 -5.83 17.63 14.90
N ARG A 128 -5.00 18.67 14.96
CA ARG A 128 -3.87 18.74 14.04
C ARG A 128 -2.93 17.61 14.41
N LEU A 129 -2.60 16.78 13.44
CA LEU A 129 -1.55 15.79 13.63
C LEU A 129 -0.27 16.53 13.99
N GLU A 130 0.49 16.03 14.94
CA GLU A 130 1.79 16.55 15.31
C GLU A 130 2.86 15.55 14.90
N TRP A 131 4.11 16.00 14.92
CA TRP A 131 5.24 15.16 14.56
C TRP A 131 5.78 14.41 15.77
N TYR A 132 5.89 13.10 15.62
CA TYR A 132 6.50 12.19 16.59
C TYR A 132 7.64 11.43 15.93
N ILE A 133 8.71 11.14 16.66
CA ILE A 133 9.76 10.22 16.26
C ILE A 133 9.55 8.92 17.02
N VAL A 134 9.52 7.80 16.32
CA VAL A 134 9.52 6.47 16.91
C VAL A 134 10.86 5.82 16.59
N GLN A 135 11.59 5.46 17.63
CA GLN A 135 12.83 4.71 17.51
C GLN A 135 12.53 3.22 17.63
N ALA A 136 12.88 2.45 16.61
CA ALA A 136 12.60 1.03 16.52
C ALA A 136 13.87 0.24 16.16
N ARG A 137 13.95 -1.00 16.63
CA ARG A 137 15.00 -1.95 16.26
C ARG A 137 14.43 -3.01 15.34
N PHE A 138 15.11 -3.21 14.23
CA PHE A 138 14.86 -4.25 13.26
C PHE A 138 16.01 -5.24 13.20
N ILE A 139 15.72 -6.45 12.77
CA ILE A 139 16.69 -7.51 12.60
C ILE A 139 16.53 -8.08 11.20
N TRP A 140 17.67 -8.35 10.56
CA TRP A 140 17.69 -8.99 9.26
C TRP A 140 17.76 -10.50 9.46
N GLU A 141 16.83 -11.21 8.85
CA GLU A 141 16.74 -12.66 8.88
C GLU A 141 16.98 -13.17 7.46
N VAL A 142 18.07 -13.91 7.29
CA VAL A 142 18.46 -14.53 6.02
C VAL A 142 18.09 -16.00 6.08
N GLU A 143 17.45 -16.48 5.02
CA GLU A 143 17.01 -17.87 4.89
C GLU A 143 18.13 -18.87 5.19
N GLY A 144 17.89 -19.76 6.17
CA GLY A 144 18.80 -20.86 6.50
C GLY A 144 20.05 -20.45 7.29
N GLN A 145 20.21 -19.16 7.64
CA GLN A 145 21.33 -18.71 8.45
C GLN A 145 21.16 -19.13 9.93
N THR A 146 22.06 -19.97 10.44
CA THR A 146 22.00 -20.51 11.81
C THR A 146 23.18 -20.09 12.71
N GLN A 147 24.24 -19.52 12.13
CA GLN A 147 25.46 -19.15 12.85
C GLN A 147 26.04 -17.83 12.34
N GLY A 148 27.04 -17.31 13.05
CA GLY A 148 27.76 -16.09 12.68
C GLY A 148 27.16 -14.82 13.28
N MET A 149 27.24 -13.73 12.52
CA MET A 149 26.74 -12.41 12.91
C MET A 149 25.40 -12.13 12.21
N GLN A 150 24.44 -11.64 12.98
CA GLN A 150 23.17 -11.11 12.51
C GLN A 150 23.26 -9.59 12.40
N MET A 151 22.75 -9.04 11.31
CA MET A 151 22.60 -7.61 11.13
C MET A 151 21.38 -7.10 11.89
N VAL A 152 21.58 -6.01 12.61
CA VAL A 152 20.55 -5.32 13.41
C VAL A 152 20.53 -3.88 12.96
N GLU A 153 19.35 -3.31 12.83
CA GLU A 153 19.16 -1.97 12.34
C GLU A 153 18.30 -1.17 13.31
N ASP A 154 18.88 -0.16 13.94
CA ASP A 154 18.12 0.78 14.76
C ASP A 154 17.68 1.93 13.85
N GLN A 155 16.38 2.12 13.63
CA GLN A 155 15.82 3.21 12.84
C GLN A 155 15.10 4.24 13.71
N MET A 156 15.15 5.50 13.30
CA MET A 156 14.31 6.58 13.82
C MET A 156 13.36 7.05 12.73
N LEU A 157 12.07 6.90 12.99
CA LEU A 157 11.02 7.13 12.02
C LEU A 157 10.16 8.29 12.45
N LEU A 158 10.04 9.29 11.59
CA LEU A 158 9.10 10.37 11.82
C LEU A 158 7.69 9.89 11.50
N VAL A 159 6.67 10.33 12.23
CA VAL A 159 5.27 10.04 11.91
C VAL A 159 4.38 11.17 12.37
N ARG A 160 3.34 11.46 11.59
CA ARG A 160 2.27 12.37 12.01
C ARG A 160 1.21 11.59 12.76
N ALA A 161 0.99 11.95 14.01
CA ALA A 161 0.05 11.28 14.90
C ALA A 161 -0.68 12.28 15.80
N TYR A 162 -1.74 11.84 16.48
CA TYR A 162 -2.47 12.64 17.45
C TYR A 162 -1.80 12.65 18.83
N ASP A 163 -1.15 11.55 19.20
CA ASP A 163 -0.50 11.28 20.47
C ASP A 163 0.55 10.17 20.30
N PHE A 164 1.20 9.77 21.40
CA PHE A 164 2.25 8.74 21.41
C PHE A 164 1.73 7.36 21.00
N ASP A 165 0.55 6.96 21.48
CA ASP A 165 -0.03 5.65 21.18
C ASP A 165 -0.43 5.56 19.70
N ASP A 166 -1.02 6.63 19.14
CA ASP A 166 -1.32 6.72 17.70
C ASP A 166 -0.04 6.73 16.86
N ALA A 167 1.07 7.28 17.35
CA ALA A 167 2.36 7.26 16.65
C ALA A 167 2.92 5.82 16.54
N GLU A 168 2.89 5.07 17.64
CA GLU A 168 3.29 3.66 17.68
C GLU A 168 2.40 2.81 16.76
N GLN A 169 1.08 2.93 16.91
CA GLN A 169 0.12 2.13 16.15
C GLN A 169 0.22 2.37 14.64
N ARG A 170 0.41 3.62 14.21
CA ARG A 170 0.54 3.98 12.78
C ARG A 170 1.75 3.34 12.13
N LEU A 171 2.83 3.15 12.88
CA LEU A 171 4.03 2.54 12.33
C LEU A 171 3.99 1.01 12.39
N GLN A 172 3.19 0.42 13.28
CA GLN A 172 3.10 -1.03 13.39
C GLN A 172 2.64 -1.71 12.09
N GLN A 173 1.71 -1.07 11.36
CA GLN A 173 1.33 -1.53 10.03
C GLN A 173 2.51 -1.46 9.05
N LYS A 174 3.23 -0.33 9.03
CA LYS A 174 4.43 -0.18 8.19
C LYS A 174 5.53 -1.16 8.54
N PHE A 175 5.69 -1.51 9.81
CA PHE A 175 6.66 -2.51 10.26
C PHE A 175 6.34 -3.89 9.73
N THR A 176 5.05 -4.21 9.61
CA THR A 176 4.59 -5.45 9.01
C THR A 176 4.93 -5.49 7.53
N GLU A 177 4.66 -4.40 6.80
CA GLU A 177 4.99 -4.25 5.38
C GLU A 177 6.50 -4.28 5.12
N TYR A 178 7.28 -3.58 5.96
CA TYR A 178 8.74 -3.56 5.90
C TYR A 178 9.35 -4.95 6.12
N GLY A 179 8.62 -5.82 6.82
CA GLY A 179 9.02 -7.19 7.07
C GLY A 179 8.54 -8.22 6.06
N GLU A 180 7.96 -7.79 4.94
CA GLU A 180 7.66 -8.70 3.84
C GLU A 180 8.94 -9.33 3.29
N PRO A 181 9.01 -10.68 3.21
CA PRO A 181 10.13 -11.36 2.58
C PRO A 181 10.37 -10.89 1.14
N TYR A 182 11.63 -10.67 0.79
CA TYR A 182 12.08 -10.38 -0.56
C TYR A 182 13.33 -11.18 -0.90
N LEU A 183 13.74 -11.18 -2.18
CA LEU A 183 14.98 -11.82 -2.61
C LEU A 183 16.11 -10.78 -2.65
N ASN A 184 17.22 -11.07 -1.99
CA ASN A 184 18.42 -10.22 -2.06
C ASN A 184 19.18 -10.41 -3.38
N THR A 185 20.33 -9.75 -3.53
CA THR A 185 21.18 -9.82 -4.73
C THR A 185 21.80 -11.19 -4.97
N ASP A 186 21.94 -11.99 -3.90
CA ASP A 186 22.50 -13.35 -3.95
C ASP A 186 21.42 -14.41 -4.20
N GLY A 187 20.15 -13.99 -4.32
CA GLY A 187 19.01 -14.87 -4.55
C GLY A 187 18.49 -15.56 -3.29
N GLU A 188 18.96 -15.15 -2.10
CA GLU A 188 18.48 -15.64 -0.82
C GLU A 188 17.18 -14.92 -0.45
N MET A 189 16.26 -15.63 0.19
CA MET A 189 15.13 -14.98 0.82
C MET A 189 15.60 -14.25 2.07
N VAL A 190 15.26 -12.97 2.16
CA VAL A 190 15.56 -12.11 3.29
C VAL A 190 14.25 -11.50 3.76
N ARG A 191 14.08 -11.40 5.07
CA ARG A 191 13.05 -10.55 5.64
C ARG A 191 13.64 -9.71 6.75
N ILE A 192 13.01 -8.57 6.98
CA ILE A 192 13.33 -7.72 8.10
C ILE A 192 12.24 -7.90 9.15
N ARG A 193 12.59 -8.03 10.42
CA ARG A 193 11.58 -8.18 11.48
C ARG A 193 11.77 -7.11 12.52
N LEU A 194 10.67 -6.51 12.97
CA LEU A 194 10.68 -5.67 14.15
C LEU A 194 11.07 -6.52 15.36
N ASP A 195 12.13 -6.12 16.05
CA ASP A 195 12.58 -6.71 17.32
C ASP A 195 11.82 -6.05 18.47
N CYS A 196 11.93 -4.71 18.57
CA CYS A 196 11.23 -3.93 19.58
C CYS A 196 11.15 -2.43 19.21
N ILE A 197 10.23 -1.72 19.86
CA ILE A 197 10.22 -0.26 19.90
C ILE A 197 11.05 0.17 21.11
N LEU A 198 12.00 1.07 20.87
CA LEU A 198 12.94 1.55 21.87
C LEU A 198 12.37 2.76 22.62
N GLU A 199 11.88 3.76 21.88
CA GLU A 199 11.38 5.01 22.46
C GLU A 199 10.49 5.80 21.48
N VAL A 200 9.61 6.65 22.00
CA VAL A 200 8.77 7.56 21.22
C VAL A 200 8.89 9.00 21.73
N PHE A 201 9.24 9.93 20.85
CA PHE A 201 9.47 11.34 21.18
C PHE A 201 8.46 12.24 20.47
N ARG A 202 7.93 13.23 21.17
CA ARG A 202 7.24 14.36 20.52
C ARG A 202 8.28 15.34 20.01
N THR A 203 8.09 15.84 18.79
CA THR A 203 9.01 16.81 18.19
C THR A 203 8.34 18.15 17.97
N ASN A 204 9.15 19.21 18.01
CA ASN A 204 8.74 20.56 17.63
C ASN A 204 9.20 20.89 16.20
N ILE A 205 9.38 19.89 15.33
CA ILE A 205 9.76 20.12 13.94
C ILE A 205 8.67 20.98 13.28
N MET A 206 9.02 22.25 13.00
CA MET A 206 8.11 23.23 12.38
C MET A 206 8.23 23.24 10.86
N ASP A 207 9.30 22.63 10.33
CA ASP A 207 9.59 22.60 8.90
C ASP A 207 8.74 21.55 8.15
N LYS A 208 8.64 21.74 6.83
CA LYS A 208 7.93 20.83 5.92
C LYS A 208 8.76 19.55 5.71
N VAL A 209 8.70 18.63 6.66
CA VAL A 209 9.13 17.24 6.43
C VAL A 209 8.02 16.50 5.68
N ASP A 210 8.36 15.52 4.83
CA ASP A 210 7.33 14.75 4.12
C ASP A 210 6.49 13.96 5.14
N PRO A 211 5.16 14.21 5.24
CA PRO A 211 4.26 13.55 6.19
C PRO A 211 4.13 12.04 6.03
N LYS A 212 4.72 11.44 4.99
CA LYS A 212 4.72 10.00 4.77
C LYS A 212 5.54 9.22 5.78
N GLY A 213 6.16 9.89 6.74
CA GLY A 213 6.92 9.27 7.80
C GLY A 213 8.24 8.75 7.27
N GLU A 214 9.15 9.70 7.09
CA GLU A 214 10.48 9.46 6.59
C GLU A 214 11.34 8.85 7.70
N GLU A 215 12.18 7.91 7.27
CA GLU A 215 13.34 7.49 8.03
C GLU A 215 14.28 8.68 8.13
N ILE A 216 14.50 9.15 9.35
CA ILE A 216 15.39 10.30 9.61
C ILE A 216 16.82 9.81 9.77
N PHE A 217 16.97 8.61 10.32
CA PHE A 217 18.27 8.08 10.70
C PHE A 217 18.19 6.56 10.90
N TYR A 218 19.27 5.87 10.53
CA TYR A 218 19.47 4.47 10.90
C TYR A 218 20.90 4.22 11.35
N THR A 219 21.08 3.18 12.15
CA THR A 219 22.40 2.65 12.48
C THR A 219 22.38 1.13 12.35
N ILE A 220 23.31 0.62 11.54
CA ILE A 220 23.53 -0.82 11.41
C ILE A 220 24.53 -1.27 12.47
N LYS A 221 24.17 -2.35 13.16
CA LYS A 221 24.97 -3.04 14.16
C LYS A 221 24.99 -4.53 13.83
N HIS A 222 25.89 -5.24 14.49
CA HIS A 222 25.97 -6.68 14.37
C HIS A 222 25.85 -7.30 15.77
N ARG A 223 25.08 -8.39 15.88
CA ARG A 223 25.01 -9.21 17.09
C ARG A 223 25.31 -10.66 16.75
N ARG A 224 25.78 -11.44 17.72
CA ARG A 224 25.96 -12.88 17.53
C ARG A 224 24.61 -13.56 17.34
N MET A 225 24.50 -14.42 16.32
CA MET A 225 23.30 -15.22 16.06
C MET A 225 22.96 -16.11 17.25
N ARG A 226 21.66 -16.30 17.51
CA ARG A 226 21.11 -17.20 18.53
C ARG A 226 20.03 -18.08 17.91
N PRO A 227 19.75 -19.28 18.47
CA PRO A 227 18.71 -20.17 17.95
C PRO A 227 17.34 -19.50 17.81
N GLU A 228 16.99 -18.57 18.71
CA GLU A 228 15.72 -17.83 18.69
C GLU A 228 15.59 -16.80 17.55
N TYR A 229 16.67 -16.54 16.79
CA TYR A 229 16.70 -15.59 15.67
C TYR A 229 16.86 -16.26 14.30
N GLU A 230 16.94 -17.60 14.28
CA GLU A 230 17.01 -18.34 13.02
C GLU A 230 15.68 -18.25 12.27
N TRP A 231 15.75 -18.14 10.94
CA TRP A 231 14.57 -18.13 10.09
C TRP A 231 14.62 -19.25 9.05
N HIS A 232 13.56 -20.06 9.03
CA HIS A 232 13.45 -21.26 8.21
C HIS A 232 12.16 -21.17 7.38
N PRO A 233 12.10 -20.36 6.31
CA PRO A 233 10.85 -20.05 5.59
C PRO A 233 10.09 -21.28 5.09
N LEU A 234 10.79 -22.34 4.69
CA LEU A 234 10.16 -23.60 4.25
C LEU A 234 9.60 -24.44 5.40
N ARG A 235 10.18 -24.33 6.60
CA ARG A 235 9.70 -25.01 7.82
C ARG A 235 8.56 -24.22 8.47
N ASP A 236 8.62 -22.90 8.37
CA ASP A 236 7.68 -21.96 8.98
C ASP A 236 6.40 -21.78 8.13
N GLN A 237 6.41 -22.23 6.87
CA GLN A 237 5.19 -22.45 6.10
C GLN A 237 4.35 -23.51 6.81
N LYS A 238 3.34 -23.08 7.58
CA LYS A 238 2.31 -23.99 8.07
C LYS A 238 1.80 -24.78 6.87
N PRO A 239 1.77 -26.13 6.93
CA PRO A 239 1.18 -26.91 5.86
C PRO A 239 -0.23 -26.35 5.66
N LYS A 240 -0.51 -25.87 4.44
CA LYS A 240 -1.88 -25.51 4.08
C LYS A 240 -2.71 -26.74 4.40
N GLU A 241 -3.56 -26.64 5.42
CA GLU A 241 -4.55 -27.67 5.71
C GLU A 241 -5.22 -27.96 4.37
N LYS A 242 -5.11 -29.22 3.93
CA LYS A 242 -5.77 -29.64 2.71
C LYS A 242 -7.24 -29.35 2.94
N ALA A 243 -7.79 -28.39 2.19
CA ALA A 243 -9.22 -28.18 2.16
C ALA A 243 -9.84 -29.48 1.65
N GLU A 244 -10.49 -30.22 2.54
CA GLU A 244 -11.39 -31.33 2.22
C GLU A 244 -12.68 -30.81 1.59
#